data_AF-A0A0C1IH84-F1
#
_entry.id   AF-A0A0C1IH84-F1
#
_cell.length_a   1.000
_cell.length_b   1.000
_cell.length_c   1.000
_cell.angle_alpha   90.00
_cell.angle_beta   90.00
_cell.angle_gamma   90.00
#
_symmetry.space_group_name_H-M   'P 1'
#
loop_
_entity.id
_entity.type
_entity.pdbx_description
1 polymer ?
#
loop_
_entity_poly.entity_id
_entity_poly.type
_entity_poly.pdbx_seq_one_letter_code
_entity_poly.pdbx_strand_id
1 'polypeptide(L)'
;MDADVFVFASFDHSRAGDGQRDVVTDFDGTQDLIDLSSITSDGAYITVTLDDGEFELTPSNGSSLPDIYIYIDGHDDGLLISAFDSSEDQLDFEILLLGVTELTSDHIIGLSGGPLGM
;
A
#
# COMPACT_ATOMS: atom_id res chain seq x y z
N MET A 1 -13.40 -14.77 -14.13
CA MET A 1 -12.01 -14.42 -13.83
C MET A 1 -11.70 -15.12 -12.52
N ASP A 2 -10.48 -15.62 -12.35
CA ASP A 2 -10.05 -16.14 -11.07
C ASP A 2 -9.54 -14.95 -10.24
N ALA A 3 -9.62 -15.05 -8.91
CA ALA A 3 -9.09 -14.04 -8.01
C ALA A 3 -7.56 -14.10 -8.02
N ASP A 4 -6.92 -12.96 -8.27
CA ASP A 4 -5.46 -12.83 -8.26
C ASP A 4 -4.96 -12.15 -6.99
N VAL A 5 -3.73 -12.50 -6.60
CA VAL A 5 -3.02 -11.85 -5.47
C VAL A 5 -1.71 -11.28 -5.98
N PHE A 6 -1.59 -9.97 -5.94
CA PHE A 6 -0.39 -9.24 -6.33
C PHE A 6 0.52 -9.10 -5.11
N VAL A 7 1.61 -9.87 -5.08
CA VAL A 7 2.51 -9.96 -3.92
C VAL A 7 3.72 -9.07 -4.08
N PHE A 8 3.93 -8.17 -3.12
CA PHE A 8 5.08 -7.26 -3.09
C PHE A 8 5.99 -7.62 -1.91
N ALA A 9 7.04 -8.38 -2.23
CA ALA A 9 7.89 -9.03 -1.23
C ALA A 9 8.97 -8.10 -0.62
N SER A 10 9.29 -6.98 -1.27
CA SER A 10 10.27 -6.01 -0.78
C SER A 10 10.06 -4.63 -1.43
N PHE A 11 10.56 -3.59 -0.76
CA PHE A 11 10.62 -2.23 -1.32
C PHE A 11 11.41 -2.18 -2.65
N ASP A 12 12.48 -2.97 -2.75
CA ASP A 12 13.35 -3.01 -3.95
C ASP A 12 12.65 -3.54 -5.23
N HIS A 13 11.55 -4.28 -5.11
CA HIS A 13 10.88 -4.85 -6.28
C HIS A 13 10.19 -3.81 -7.17
N SER A 14 9.66 -2.76 -6.55
CA SER A 14 8.92 -1.71 -7.26
C SER A 14 9.39 -0.35 -6.79
N ARG A 15 10.71 -0.14 -6.89
CA ARG A 15 11.39 0.99 -6.29
C ARG A 15 10.87 2.31 -6.85
N ALA A 16 10.65 3.28 -5.97
CA ALA A 16 10.19 4.59 -6.39
C ALA A 16 11.27 5.38 -7.15
N GLY A 17 10.86 6.20 -8.12
CA GLY A 17 11.70 7.23 -8.73
C GLY A 17 12.82 6.75 -9.67
N ASP A 18 12.98 5.44 -9.90
CA ASP A 18 13.97 4.88 -10.84
C ASP A 18 13.36 4.41 -12.17
N GLY A 19 12.04 4.58 -12.33
CA GLY A 19 11.28 4.15 -13.50
C GLY A 19 10.96 2.65 -13.54
N GLN A 20 11.23 1.91 -12.46
CA GLN A 20 10.93 0.48 -12.31
C GLN A 20 9.64 0.22 -11.52
N ARG A 21 8.78 1.23 -11.37
CA ARG A 21 7.45 1.08 -10.79
C ARG A 21 6.65 0.01 -11.54
N ASP A 22 6.16 -0.97 -10.80
CA ASP A 22 5.21 -1.97 -11.27
C ASP A 22 3.85 -1.35 -11.58
N VAL A 23 3.22 -1.87 -12.63
CA VAL A 23 1.89 -1.45 -13.08
C VAL A 23 0.99 -2.67 -13.17
N VAL A 24 -0.05 -2.70 -12.34
CA VAL A 24 -1.10 -3.70 -12.41
C VAL A 24 -2.16 -3.21 -13.40
N THR A 25 -2.37 -3.94 -14.49
CA THR A 25 -3.15 -3.45 -15.63
C THR A 25 -4.61 -3.89 -15.67
N ASP A 26 -4.97 -4.88 -14.87
CA ASP A 26 -6.26 -5.57 -14.92
C ASP A 26 -6.81 -5.90 -13.53
N PHE A 27 -6.42 -5.13 -12.51
CA PHE A 27 -6.90 -5.29 -11.14
C PHE A 27 -8.43 -5.21 -11.07
N ASP A 28 -9.03 -6.29 -10.59
CA ASP A 28 -10.47 -6.41 -10.34
C ASP A 28 -10.75 -6.23 -8.84
N GLY A 29 -11.14 -5.02 -8.45
CA GLY A 29 -11.52 -4.70 -7.06
C GLY A 29 -12.73 -5.45 -6.51
N THR A 30 -13.29 -6.44 -7.20
CA THR A 30 -14.30 -7.35 -6.62
C THR A 30 -13.72 -8.66 -6.10
N GLN A 31 -12.48 -9.00 -6.47
CA GLN A 31 -11.88 -10.31 -6.17
C GLN A 31 -10.36 -10.27 -5.95
N ASP A 32 -9.66 -9.30 -6.54
CA ASP A 32 -8.21 -9.23 -6.48
C ASP A 32 -7.73 -8.58 -5.19
N LEU A 33 -6.56 -9.02 -4.75
CA LEU A 33 -5.94 -8.56 -3.51
C LEU A 33 -4.49 -8.12 -3.76
N ILE A 34 -4.04 -7.18 -2.92
CA ILE A 34 -2.66 -6.69 -2.88
C ILE A 34 -2.07 -7.19 -1.58
N ASP A 35 -0.98 -7.95 -1.67
CA ASP A 35 -0.30 -8.47 -0.50
C ASP A 35 0.95 -7.65 -0.19
N LEU A 36 0.83 -6.85 0.87
CA LEU A 36 1.90 -6.02 1.43
C LEU A 36 2.48 -6.63 2.72
N SER A 37 2.05 -7.84 3.12
CA SER A 37 2.46 -8.47 4.39
C SER A 37 3.98 -8.60 4.56
N SER A 38 4.71 -8.68 3.45
CA SER A 38 6.16 -8.82 3.43
C SER A 38 6.89 -7.49 3.66
N ILE A 39 6.30 -6.37 3.27
CA ILE A 39 6.86 -5.03 3.55
C ILE A 39 6.46 -4.55 4.96
N THR A 40 5.28 -4.94 5.45
CA THR A 40 4.73 -4.54 6.75
C THR A 40 5.30 -5.33 7.94
N SER A 41 6.60 -5.66 7.94
CA SER A 41 7.30 -6.58 8.87
C SER A 41 6.69 -6.73 10.29
N ASP A 42 6.69 -7.95 10.84
CA ASP A 42 6.01 -8.27 12.11
C ASP A 42 6.42 -7.35 13.28
N GLY A 43 5.46 -6.58 13.79
CA GLY A 43 5.65 -5.61 14.88
C GLY A 43 5.98 -4.16 14.46
N ALA A 44 6.06 -3.87 13.15
CA ALA A 44 6.17 -2.50 12.66
C ALA A 44 4.90 -1.70 12.97
N TYR A 45 5.07 -0.45 13.39
CA TYR A 45 4.02 0.55 13.48
C TYR A 45 3.80 1.18 12.10
N ILE A 46 2.60 1.05 11.54
CA ILE A 46 2.33 1.39 10.14
C ILE A 46 1.08 2.25 10.05
N THR A 47 1.17 3.30 9.24
CA THR A 47 0.05 4.19 8.90
C THR A 47 -0.22 4.13 7.40
N VAL A 48 -1.50 4.04 7.02
CA VAL A 48 -1.94 4.32 5.64
C VAL A 48 -2.63 5.67 5.61
N THR A 49 -2.26 6.47 4.63
CA THR A 49 -2.96 7.68 4.27
C THR A 49 -3.65 7.46 2.93
N LEU A 50 -4.95 7.75 2.89
CA LEU A 50 -5.71 7.93 1.65
C LEU A 50 -5.87 9.44 1.41
N ASP A 51 -6.09 9.84 0.16
CA ASP A 51 -6.49 11.20 -0.19
C ASP A 51 -7.67 11.73 0.65
N ASP A 52 -8.59 10.84 1.06
CA ASP A 52 -9.79 11.18 1.85
C ASP A 52 -9.63 11.01 3.38
N GLY A 53 -8.47 10.55 3.87
CA GLY A 53 -8.18 10.45 5.31
C GLY A 53 -7.03 9.52 5.70
N GLU A 54 -6.52 9.70 6.92
CA GLU A 54 -5.49 8.83 7.52
C GLU A 54 -6.12 7.73 8.37
N PHE A 55 -5.57 6.50 8.29
CA PHE A 55 -5.90 5.43 9.22
C PHE A 55 -4.66 4.61 9.63
N GLU A 56 -4.66 4.21 10.89
CA GLU A 56 -3.60 3.43 11.50
C GLU A 56 -3.81 1.93 11.20
N LEU A 57 -2.78 1.27 10.65
CA LEU A 57 -2.85 -0.14 10.25
C LEU A 57 -2.44 -1.11 11.35
N THR A 58 -1.47 -0.70 12.15
CA THR A 58 -0.98 -1.46 13.29
C THR A 58 -0.88 -0.53 14.48
N PRO A 59 -1.24 -1.02 15.69
CA PRO A 59 -1.10 -0.22 16.88
C PRO A 59 0.36 0.20 17.08
N SER A 60 0.58 1.44 17.54
CA SER A 60 1.92 1.89 17.94
C SER A 60 2.64 0.83 18.77
N ASN A 61 3.86 0.48 18.33
CA ASN A 61 4.76 -0.44 19.03
C ASN A 61 5.50 0.22 20.21
N GLY A 62 5.05 1.40 20.65
CA GLY A 62 5.73 2.25 21.64
C GLY A 62 6.61 3.33 21.01
N SER A 63 6.75 3.34 19.67
CA SER A 63 7.33 4.46 18.92
C SER A 63 6.36 5.64 18.84
N SER A 64 6.92 6.86 18.81
CA SER A 64 6.17 8.10 18.58
C SER A 64 5.85 8.35 17.11
N LEU A 65 6.49 7.63 16.19
CA LEU A 65 6.31 7.73 14.75
C LEU A 65 6.13 6.33 14.16
N PRO A 66 5.28 6.16 13.14
CA PRO A 66 5.25 4.96 12.30
C PRO A 66 6.63 4.60 11.79
N ASP A 67 6.93 3.31 11.75
CA ASP A 67 8.10 2.74 11.09
C ASP A 67 7.92 2.80 9.56
N ILE A 68 6.68 2.64 9.08
CA ILE A 68 6.36 2.66 7.64
C ILE A 68 5.13 3.53 7.40
N TYR A 69 5.22 4.37 6.39
CA TYR A 69 4.09 5.11 5.84
C TYR A 69 3.71 4.55 4.48
N ILE A 70 2.42 4.32 4.27
CA ILE A 70 1.85 3.92 2.98
C ILE A 70 0.86 5.00 2.55
N TYR A 71 0.94 5.42 1.30
CA TYR A 71 0.03 6.40 0.69
C TYR A 71 -0.74 5.71 -0.43
N ILE A 72 -2.05 5.96 -0.49
CA ILE A 72 -2.92 5.50 -1.56
C ILE A 72 -3.62 6.73 -2.12
N ASP A 73 -3.10 7.23 -3.23
CA ASP A 73 -3.49 8.51 -3.80
C ASP A 73 -4.01 8.34 -5.22
N GLY A 74 -4.87 9.27 -5.64
CA GLY A 74 -5.29 9.39 -7.03
C GLY A 74 -4.11 9.71 -7.96
N HIS A 75 -4.02 9.00 -9.07
CA HIS A 75 -3.05 9.23 -10.15
C HIS A 75 -3.80 9.44 -11.47
N ASP A 76 -3.23 10.18 -12.41
CA ASP A 76 -3.85 10.49 -13.71
C ASP A 76 -4.35 9.25 -14.48
N ASP A 77 -3.71 8.10 -14.20
CA ASP A 77 -3.95 6.80 -14.84
C ASP A 77 -4.63 5.77 -13.91
N GLY A 78 -4.96 6.10 -12.66
CA GLY A 78 -5.55 5.15 -11.70
C GLY A 78 -5.24 5.46 -10.23
N LEU A 79 -4.95 4.44 -9.41
CA LEU A 79 -4.50 4.63 -8.02
C LEU A 79 -3.00 4.33 -7.89
N LEU A 80 -2.27 5.20 -7.20
CA LEU A 80 -0.86 5.01 -6.87
C LEU A 80 -0.73 4.60 -5.40
N ILE A 81 -0.14 3.44 -5.16
CA ILE A 81 0.25 2.99 -3.83
C ILE A 81 1.72 3.27 -3.67
N SER A 82 2.10 4.09 -2.70
CA SER A 82 3.49 4.42 -2.40
C SER A 82 3.82 4.06 -0.96
N ALA A 83 5.06 3.70 -0.67
CA ALA A 83 5.50 3.45 0.69
C ALA A 83 6.92 3.95 0.94
N PHE A 84 7.18 4.36 2.18
CA PHE A 84 8.53 4.69 2.64
C PHE A 84 8.75 4.26 4.09
N ASP A 85 9.98 3.82 4.38
CA ASP A 85 10.45 3.57 5.74
C ASP A 85 10.78 4.92 6.41
N SER A 86 10.26 5.17 7.61
CA SER A 86 10.44 6.47 8.28
C SER A 86 11.88 6.78 8.70
N SER A 87 12.78 5.79 8.63
CA SER A 87 14.22 6.01 8.75
C SER A 87 14.85 6.62 7.49
N GLU A 88 14.12 6.67 6.38
CA GLU A 88 14.51 7.26 5.10
C GLU A 88 13.64 8.49 4.76
N ASP A 89 14.25 9.48 4.09
CA ASP A 89 13.56 10.72 3.66
C ASP A 89 13.03 10.63 2.20
N GLN A 90 13.00 9.42 1.62
CA GLN A 90 12.65 9.19 0.21
C GLN A 90 11.64 8.04 0.08
N LEU A 91 10.75 8.11 -0.92
CA LEU A 91 9.91 6.97 -1.30
C LEU A 91 10.79 5.77 -1.67
N ASP A 92 10.46 4.63 -1.09
CA ASP A 92 11.18 3.38 -1.33
C ASP A 92 10.45 2.51 -2.34
N PHE A 93 9.14 2.68 -2.47
CA PHE A 93 8.26 1.81 -3.24
C PHE A 93 7.06 2.56 -3.82
N GLU A 94 6.69 2.20 -5.05
CA GLU A 94 5.51 2.70 -5.74
C GLU A 94 4.87 1.58 -6.58
N ILE A 95 3.55 1.48 -6.66
CA ILE A 95 2.81 0.64 -7.62
C ILE A 95 1.67 1.45 -8.20
N LEU A 96 1.44 1.35 -9.51
CA LEU A 96 0.25 1.91 -10.15
C LEU A 96 -0.78 0.82 -10.44
N LEU A 97 -2.00 1.02 -9.95
CA LEU A 97 -3.18 0.24 -10.33
C LEU A 97 -3.92 0.96 -11.45
N LEU A 98 -3.73 0.50 -12.68
CA LEU A 98 -4.22 1.17 -13.87
C LEU A 98 -5.76 1.14 -13.93
N GLY A 99 -6.38 2.30 -14.07
CA GLY A 99 -7.82 2.46 -14.21
C GLY A 99 -8.63 2.16 -12.94
N VAL A 100 -7.97 1.84 -11.83
CA VAL A 100 -8.62 1.67 -10.52
C VAL A 100 -8.87 3.05 -9.91
N THR A 101 -10.03 3.25 -9.29
CA THR A 101 -10.40 4.53 -8.67
C THR A 101 -10.74 4.42 -7.19
N GLU A 102 -10.94 3.21 -6.68
CA GLU A 102 -11.31 2.97 -5.29
C GLU A 102 -10.62 1.70 -4.76
N LEU A 103 -10.18 1.75 -3.51
CA LEU A 103 -9.67 0.62 -2.75
C LEU A 103 -10.20 0.69 -1.32
N THR A 104 -10.60 -0.46 -0.76
CA THR A 104 -10.88 -0.62 0.65
C THR A 104 -9.78 -1.47 1.32
N SER A 105 -9.83 -1.59 2.65
CA SER A 105 -8.88 -2.40 3.45
C SER A 105 -8.99 -3.86 3.09
N ASP A 106 -10.16 -4.27 2.63
CA ASP A 106 -10.46 -5.65 2.28
C ASP A 106 -9.67 -6.09 1.05
N HIS A 107 -9.15 -5.15 0.25
CA HIS A 107 -8.28 -5.44 -0.89
C HIS A 107 -6.81 -5.61 -0.51
N ILE A 108 -6.41 -5.35 0.75
CA ILE A 108 -4.99 -5.33 1.13
C ILE A 108 -4.72 -6.34 2.25
N ILE A 109 -3.88 -7.33 1.94
CA ILE A 109 -3.35 -8.30 2.89
C ILE A 109 -2.13 -7.69 3.60
N GLY A 110 -2.00 -7.98 4.90
CA GLY A 110 -0.96 -7.41 5.76
C GLY A 110 -1.45 -6.22 6.61
N LEU A 111 -2.71 -5.82 6.43
CA LEU A 111 -3.34 -4.77 7.23
C LEU A 111 -4.18 -5.38 8.35
N SER A 112 -3.93 -4.97 9.60
CA SER A 112 -4.75 -5.33 10.77
C SER A 112 -5.48 -4.10 11.31
N GLY A 113 -6.26 -3.43 10.45
CA GLY A 113 -7.07 -2.26 10.80
C GLY A 113 -8.55 -2.53 10.48
N GLY A 114 -9.46 -1.93 11.24
CA GLY A 114 -10.90 -2.02 11.00
C GLY A 114 -11.31 -1.49 9.60
N PRO A 115 -12.58 -1.69 9.21
CA PRO A 115 -13.04 -1.42 7.84
C PRO A 115 -12.76 0.01 7.39
N LEU A 116 -12.29 0.19 6.15
CA LEU A 116 -12.23 1.51 5.52
C LEU A 116 -13.65 2.01 5.33
N GLY A 117 -13.98 3.10 6.04
CA GLY A 117 -15.18 3.85 5.75
C GLY A 117 -14.98 4.55 4.41
N MET A 118 -15.56 3.98 3.35
CA MET A 118 -15.90 4.69 2.12
C MET A 118 -17.26 5.38 2.31
#